data_AF-A0A3D9S5D3-F1
#
_entry.id   AF-A0A3D9S5D3-F1
#
_cell.length_a   1.000
_cell.length_b   1.000
_cell.length_c   1.000
_cell.angle_alpha   90.00
_cell.angle_beta   90.00
_cell.angle_gamma   90.00
#
_symmetry.space_group_name_H-M   'P 1'
#
loop_
_entity.id
_entity.type
_entity.pdbx_description
1 polymer ?
#
loop_
_entity_poly.entity_id
_entity_poly.type
_entity_poly.pdbx_seq_one_letter_code
_entity_poly.pdbx_strand_id
1 'polypeptide(L)'
;MKFKLPVEAFTKSALVVVYGTGKVAEQYMDQIEEIKLGDKVAFFANTYPSEAKEFRGKPVLSLQQLREHPEKKQWIYVVAAYLDSQPIVDTLREIGIDNSNIVTPKPVEMENNSVYYPLYRGVVKHIFIYPEITEDFIFNDIERRLKWYLPNRSSLDVFISHTSENEQQWRRQLEACDLILVWKKDRLADECLNEFKVKIACVDPEYSDTPEAIIYSFLYFRTLHNVQRKEYLSQSILNFERMKSQFSNIELAYVFGTGPSLEKAWDVKLEPSIKIICNTIVKNSDLVEKIGADILVFSDPLWLSYTGFGEEYRKYVINFLENKKRFCIVPEVYVPLLLTYFPQVKEQLIGIPVISSSFNIPSADSFAVKQTYNVLTRLGLTTASALAPLVYILGCDGIPLTEGRQWEHSQSTPDNDVKDEVYLAHASYFRYNDPRAYYERHYRLMEELLEFGERQGITYRSLAPSYIPALASRQMSS
;
A
#
# COMPACT_ATOMS: atom_id res chain seq x y z
N MET A 1 -8.71 -6.07 -16.46
CA MET A 1 -7.51 -6.22 -17.32
C MET A 1 -7.49 -7.64 -17.86
N LYS A 2 -7.48 -7.81 -19.18
CA LYS A 2 -7.21 -9.09 -19.83
C LYS A 2 -5.68 -9.25 -19.92
N PHE A 3 -5.18 -10.43 -19.58
CA PHE A 3 -3.76 -10.75 -19.63
C PHE A 3 -3.53 -11.72 -20.78
N LYS A 4 -2.62 -11.37 -21.68
CA LYS A 4 -2.25 -12.27 -22.77
C LYS A 4 -1.17 -13.22 -22.30
N LEU A 5 -1.42 -14.51 -22.51
CA LEU A 5 -0.43 -15.55 -22.30
C LEU A 5 0.82 -15.22 -23.14
N PRO A 6 2.03 -15.22 -22.56
CA PRO A 6 3.26 -15.10 -23.32
C PRO A 6 3.56 -16.42 -24.03
N VAL A 7 2.89 -16.65 -25.17
CA VAL A 7 2.98 -17.89 -25.95
C VAL A 7 4.43 -18.21 -26.35
N GLU A 8 5.27 -17.18 -26.51
CA GLU A 8 6.71 -17.33 -26.76
C GLU A 8 7.46 -18.13 -25.70
N ALA A 9 6.96 -18.21 -24.46
CA ALA A 9 7.55 -19.02 -23.40
C ALA A 9 7.40 -20.53 -23.69
N PHE A 10 6.34 -20.91 -24.40
CA PHE A 10 5.94 -22.29 -24.63
C PHE A 10 6.52 -22.89 -25.93
N THR A 11 7.13 -22.06 -26.77
CA THR A 11 7.84 -22.53 -27.98
C THR A 11 9.22 -23.11 -27.65
N LYS A 12 9.74 -22.87 -26.43
CA LYS A 12 10.97 -23.46 -25.94
C LYS A 12 10.78 -24.96 -25.65
N SER A 13 11.86 -25.74 -25.75
CA SER A 13 11.84 -27.18 -25.46
C SER A 13 11.55 -27.48 -23.98
N ALA A 14 11.94 -26.58 -23.08
CA ALA A 14 11.75 -26.66 -21.64
C ALA A 14 10.27 -26.70 -21.22
N LEU A 15 10.02 -27.28 -20.04
CA LEU A 15 8.74 -27.20 -19.35
C LEU A 15 8.54 -25.81 -18.74
N VAL A 16 7.28 -25.43 -18.62
CA VAL A 16 6.85 -24.15 -18.04
C VAL A 16 6.34 -24.35 -16.62
N VAL A 17 6.85 -23.51 -15.72
CA VAL A 17 6.30 -23.31 -14.38
C VAL A 17 5.52 -22.01 -14.39
N VAL A 18 4.23 -22.06 -14.02
CA VAL A 18 3.41 -20.86 -13.89
C VAL A 18 3.52 -20.35 -12.46
N TYR A 19 4.12 -19.18 -12.26
CA TYR A 19 4.38 -18.64 -10.92
C TYR A 19 3.27 -17.68 -10.49
N GLY A 20 2.39 -18.15 -9.61
CA GLY A 20 1.18 -17.49 -9.11
C GLY A 20 -0.07 -18.32 -9.38
N THR A 21 -1.06 -18.20 -8.48
CA THR A 21 -2.33 -18.95 -8.55
C THR A 21 -3.56 -18.03 -8.50
N GLY A 22 -3.38 -16.77 -8.94
CA GLY A 22 -4.44 -15.76 -8.94
C GLY A 22 -5.15 -15.61 -10.29
N LYS A 23 -5.92 -14.52 -10.44
CA LYS A 23 -6.70 -14.22 -11.65
C LYS A 23 -5.90 -14.20 -12.97
N VAL A 24 -4.61 -13.84 -12.92
CA VAL A 24 -3.74 -13.91 -14.12
C VAL A 24 -3.45 -15.36 -14.50
N ALA A 25 -3.21 -16.22 -13.51
CA ALA A 25 -2.98 -17.65 -13.71
C ALA A 25 -4.24 -18.35 -14.25
N GLU A 26 -5.43 -17.95 -13.79
CA GLU A 26 -6.71 -18.42 -14.34
C GLU A 26 -6.81 -18.11 -15.84
N GLN A 27 -6.62 -16.84 -16.22
CA GLN A 27 -6.68 -16.42 -17.62
C GLN A 27 -5.61 -17.09 -18.49
N TYR A 28 -4.41 -17.31 -17.95
CA TYR A 28 -3.36 -18.06 -18.64
C TYR A 28 -3.76 -19.51 -18.86
N MET A 29 -4.35 -20.16 -17.86
CA MET A 29 -4.80 -21.55 -18.01
C MET A 29 -5.91 -21.69 -19.04
N ASP A 30 -6.88 -20.77 -19.06
CA ASP A 30 -7.93 -20.80 -20.08
C ASP A 30 -7.33 -20.67 -21.49
N GLN A 31 -6.36 -19.77 -21.68
CA GLN A 31 -5.64 -19.63 -22.96
C GLN A 31 -4.76 -20.84 -23.29
N ILE A 32 -4.06 -21.41 -22.31
CA ILE A 32 -3.21 -22.61 -22.47
C ILE A 32 -4.05 -23.82 -22.90
N GLU A 33 -5.23 -23.99 -22.30
CA GLU A 33 -6.18 -25.05 -22.65
C GLU A 33 -6.74 -24.86 -24.06
N GLU A 34 -7.13 -23.63 -24.41
CA GLU A 34 -7.63 -23.29 -25.75
C GLU A 34 -6.61 -23.63 -26.85
N ILE A 35 -5.33 -23.32 -26.62
CA ILE A 35 -4.24 -23.59 -27.58
C ILE A 35 -3.55 -24.94 -27.34
N LYS A 36 -4.10 -25.80 -26.47
CA LYS A 36 -3.64 -27.18 -26.20
C LYS A 36 -2.18 -27.30 -25.75
N LEU A 37 -1.73 -26.41 -24.86
CA LEU A 37 -0.38 -26.42 -24.28
C LEU A 37 -0.34 -26.90 -22.82
N GLY A 38 -1.41 -27.49 -22.30
CA GLY A 38 -1.50 -27.93 -20.89
C GLY A 38 -0.40 -28.92 -20.45
N ASP A 39 0.09 -29.75 -21.38
CA ASP A 39 1.17 -30.73 -21.11
C ASP A 39 2.54 -30.06 -20.92
N LYS A 40 2.72 -28.83 -21.40
CA LYS A 40 3.94 -28.05 -21.17
C LYS A 40 4.00 -27.45 -19.77
N VAL A 41 2.88 -27.34 -19.07
CA VAL A 41 2.83 -26.83 -17.70
C VAL A 41 3.19 -27.95 -16.74
N ALA A 42 4.38 -27.86 -16.13
CA ALA A 42 4.83 -28.81 -15.13
C ALA A 42 4.00 -28.71 -13.86
N PHE A 43 3.93 -27.50 -13.30
CA PHE A 43 3.25 -27.19 -12.05
C PHE A 43 3.14 -25.67 -11.86
N PHE A 44 2.49 -25.28 -10.76
CA PHE A 44 2.42 -23.90 -10.29
C PHE A 44 3.39 -23.66 -9.14
N ALA A 45 3.92 -22.44 -9.03
CA ALA A 45 4.73 -22.05 -7.88
C ALA A 45 4.12 -20.81 -7.21
N ASN A 46 4.27 -20.68 -5.89
CA ASN A 46 3.81 -19.52 -5.16
C ASN A 46 4.74 -19.17 -3.99
N THR A 47 4.99 -17.88 -3.77
CA THR A 47 5.85 -17.38 -2.69
C THR A 47 5.22 -17.62 -1.32
N TYR A 48 3.91 -17.39 -1.23
CA TYR A 48 3.10 -17.64 -0.05
C TYR A 48 1.99 -18.60 -0.48
N PRO A 49 2.26 -19.92 -0.54
CA PRO A 49 1.25 -20.87 -0.96
C PRO A 49 0.02 -20.69 -0.05
N SER A 50 -1.15 -20.56 -0.67
CA SER A 50 -2.38 -20.87 0.03
C SER A 50 -2.31 -22.33 0.51
N GLU A 51 -3.12 -22.74 1.47
CA GLU A 51 -3.21 -24.16 1.88
C GLU A 51 -3.55 -25.11 0.71
N ALA A 52 -3.93 -24.56 -0.46
CA ALA A 52 -4.18 -25.29 -1.68
C ALA A 52 -2.89 -25.91 -2.26
N LYS A 53 -2.82 -27.24 -2.22
CA LYS A 53 -1.74 -28.05 -2.80
C LYS A 53 -1.80 -28.17 -4.33
N GLU A 54 -2.91 -27.74 -4.93
CA GLU A 54 -3.18 -27.85 -6.36
C GLU A 54 -3.92 -26.61 -6.89
N PHE A 55 -3.72 -26.32 -8.18
CA PHE A 55 -4.42 -25.29 -8.94
C PHE A 55 -4.71 -25.82 -10.34
N ARG A 56 -5.99 -25.82 -10.74
CA ARG A 56 -6.45 -26.36 -12.04
C ARG A 56 -5.90 -27.77 -12.34
N GLY A 57 -5.89 -28.64 -11.32
CA GLY A 57 -5.43 -30.03 -11.44
C GLY A 57 -3.92 -30.22 -11.57
N LYS A 58 -3.12 -29.16 -11.35
CA LYS A 58 -1.66 -29.22 -11.32
C LYS A 58 -1.16 -28.88 -9.91
N PRO A 59 -0.06 -29.49 -9.45
CA PRO A 59 0.47 -29.23 -8.10
C PRO A 59 0.97 -27.79 -7.95
N VAL A 60 0.93 -27.26 -6.72
CA VAL A 60 1.45 -25.94 -6.34
C VAL A 60 2.63 -26.12 -5.39
N LEU A 61 3.81 -25.66 -5.78
CA LEU A 61 5.02 -25.71 -4.97
C LEU A 61 5.25 -24.38 -4.25
N SER A 62 5.71 -24.47 -2.99
CA SER A 62 6.19 -23.32 -2.24
C SER A 62 7.56 -22.84 -2.74
N LEU A 63 7.93 -21.60 -2.38
CA LEU A 63 9.27 -21.10 -2.65
C LEU A 63 10.38 -21.99 -2.05
N GLN A 64 10.17 -22.55 -0.87
CA GLN A 64 11.15 -23.43 -0.23
C GLN A 64 11.32 -24.72 -1.05
N GLN A 65 10.22 -25.35 -1.46
CA GLN A 65 10.25 -26.55 -2.30
C GLN A 65 10.93 -26.25 -3.64
N LEU A 66 10.63 -25.08 -4.23
CA LEU A 66 11.27 -24.66 -5.48
C LEU A 66 12.78 -24.43 -5.30
N ARG A 67 13.20 -23.81 -4.19
CA ARG A 67 14.61 -23.57 -3.85
C ARG A 67 15.39 -24.87 -3.73
N GLU A 68 14.78 -25.91 -3.19
CA GLU A 68 15.40 -27.22 -3.01
C GLU A 68 15.35 -28.09 -4.28
N HIS A 69 14.54 -27.73 -5.28
CA HIS A 69 14.37 -28.55 -6.48
C HIS A 69 15.66 -28.61 -7.33
N PRO A 70 16.12 -29.81 -7.76
CA PRO A 70 17.36 -29.98 -8.51
C PRO A 70 17.28 -29.39 -9.92
N GLU A 71 16.12 -29.52 -10.57
CA GLU A 71 15.91 -29.08 -11.96
C GLU A 71 15.46 -27.62 -12.09
N LYS A 72 15.39 -26.85 -11.00
CA LYS A 72 14.82 -25.48 -11.00
C LYS A 72 15.38 -24.55 -12.07
N LYS A 73 16.62 -24.77 -12.52
CA LYS A 73 17.28 -23.94 -13.54
C LYS A 73 16.93 -24.31 -14.99
N GLN A 74 16.28 -25.45 -15.20
CA GLN A 74 15.97 -25.99 -16.53
C GLN A 74 14.61 -25.54 -17.06
N TRP A 75 13.74 -25.00 -16.20
CA TRP A 75 12.39 -24.59 -16.57
C TRP A 75 12.29 -23.12 -16.96
N ILE A 76 11.20 -22.79 -17.66
CA ILE A 76 10.79 -21.42 -17.93
C ILE A 76 9.72 -21.02 -16.93
N TYR A 77 9.92 -19.91 -16.25
CA TYR A 77 9.00 -19.38 -15.24
C TYR A 77 8.14 -18.30 -15.88
N VAL A 78 6.88 -18.62 -16.13
CA VAL A 78 5.88 -17.65 -16.58
C VAL A 78 5.22 -17.06 -15.35
N VAL A 79 5.51 -15.80 -15.06
CA VAL A 79 4.97 -15.11 -13.90
C VAL A 79 3.51 -14.75 -14.15
N ALA A 80 2.63 -15.33 -13.35
CA ALA A 80 1.19 -15.18 -13.40
C ALA A 80 0.67 -14.37 -12.20
N ALA A 81 1.39 -13.29 -11.90
CA ALA A 81 0.94 -12.22 -11.02
C ALA A 81 1.43 -10.89 -11.59
N TYR A 82 0.48 -10.06 -12.02
CA TYR A 82 0.80 -8.77 -12.67
C TYR A 82 1.34 -7.77 -11.65
N LEU A 83 0.64 -7.63 -10.52
CA LEU A 83 0.98 -6.69 -9.45
C LEU A 83 2.12 -7.16 -8.54
N ASP A 84 2.58 -8.41 -8.64
CA ASP A 84 3.69 -8.95 -7.83
C ASP A 84 4.83 -9.50 -8.69
N SER A 85 4.83 -9.17 -9.98
CA SER A 85 5.77 -9.75 -10.95
C SER A 85 7.23 -9.54 -10.58
N GLN A 86 7.63 -8.32 -10.19
CA GLN A 86 9.03 -8.05 -9.84
C GLN A 86 9.48 -8.68 -8.52
N PRO A 87 8.73 -8.60 -7.40
CA PRO A 87 9.04 -9.38 -6.21
C PRO A 87 9.23 -10.88 -6.50
N ILE A 88 8.39 -11.46 -7.36
CA ILE A 88 8.53 -12.85 -7.82
C ILE A 88 9.81 -13.04 -8.63
N VAL A 89 10.10 -12.15 -9.60
CA VAL A 89 11.35 -12.21 -10.39
C VAL A 89 12.58 -12.13 -9.48
N ASP A 90 12.59 -11.23 -8.51
CA ASP A 90 13.70 -11.08 -7.57
C ASP A 90 13.85 -12.32 -6.69
N THR A 91 12.73 -12.87 -6.21
CA THR A 91 12.70 -14.15 -5.49
C THR A 91 13.29 -15.29 -6.34
N LEU A 92 12.94 -15.38 -7.62
CA LEU A 92 13.45 -16.39 -8.55
C LEU A 92 14.97 -16.22 -8.78
N ARG A 93 15.44 -14.97 -8.90
CA ARG A 93 16.89 -14.66 -9.00
C ARG A 93 17.65 -15.07 -7.75
N GLU A 94 17.09 -14.78 -6.57
CA GLU A 94 17.70 -15.12 -5.28
C GLU A 94 17.88 -16.64 -5.11
N ILE A 95 17.02 -17.46 -5.71
CA ILE A 95 17.17 -18.93 -5.73
C ILE A 95 17.98 -19.46 -6.93
N GLY A 96 18.62 -18.56 -7.69
CA GLY A 96 19.59 -18.87 -8.74
C GLY A 96 19.00 -19.14 -10.12
N ILE A 97 17.82 -18.61 -10.43
CA ILE A 97 17.19 -18.71 -11.76
C ILE A 97 17.66 -17.54 -12.64
N ASP A 98 18.06 -17.84 -13.87
CA ASP A 98 18.53 -16.87 -14.84
C ASP A 98 17.37 -16.04 -15.44
N ASN A 99 17.61 -14.76 -15.70
CA ASN A 99 16.62 -13.85 -16.29
C ASN A 99 16.07 -14.35 -17.64
N SER A 100 16.89 -15.03 -18.45
CA SER A 100 16.48 -15.58 -19.74
C SER A 100 15.41 -16.69 -19.62
N ASN A 101 15.24 -17.23 -18.42
CA ASN A 101 14.25 -18.23 -18.07
C ASN A 101 13.03 -17.66 -17.34
N ILE A 102 12.94 -16.33 -17.15
CA ILE A 102 11.80 -15.69 -16.47
C ILE A 102 11.03 -14.85 -17.49
N VAL A 103 9.72 -15.10 -17.59
CA VAL A 103 8.82 -14.40 -18.50
C VAL A 103 7.76 -13.68 -17.68
N THR A 104 7.73 -12.36 -17.78
CA THR A 104 6.80 -11.51 -17.05
C THR A 104 5.48 -11.30 -17.81
N PRO A 105 4.38 -11.04 -17.10
CA PRO A 105 3.07 -10.84 -17.74
C PRO A 105 3.04 -9.55 -18.57
N LYS A 106 2.44 -9.63 -19.77
CA LYS A 106 2.16 -8.47 -20.63
C LYS A 106 0.65 -8.20 -20.63
N PRO A 107 0.20 -6.96 -20.34
CA PRO A 107 -1.21 -6.61 -20.43
C PRO A 107 -1.57 -6.45 -21.92
N VAL A 108 -2.72 -6.98 -22.34
CA VAL A 108 -3.23 -6.76 -23.70
C VAL A 108 -4.74 -6.54 -23.61
N GLU A 109 -5.16 -5.35 -24.02
CA GLU A 109 -6.54 -4.86 -24.09
C GLU A 109 -7.28 -4.69 -22.74
N MET A 110 -7.84 -3.49 -22.61
CA MET A 110 -8.86 -3.14 -21.63
C MET A 110 -10.03 -2.60 -22.46
N GLU A 111 -11.06 -3.42 -22.68
CA GLU A 111 -12.32 -2.90 -23.20
C GLU A 111 -12.86 -1.90 -22.18
N ASN A 112 -12.95 -0.64 -22.61
CA ASN A 112 -13.74 0.45 -22.03
C ASN A 112 -13.54 0.84 -20.56
N ASN A 113 -12.44 0.47 -19.89
CA ASN A 113 -11.97 1.14 -18.66
C ASN A 113 -10.49 0.81 -18.42
N SER A 114 -9.60 1.74 -18.72
CA SER A 114 -8.16 1.58 -18.50
C SER A 114 -7.78 2.02 -17.10
N VAL A 115 -7.28 1.11 -16.26
CA VAL A 115 -6.62 1.45 -15.00
C VAL A 115 -5.15 1.76 -15.31
N TYR A 116 -4.76 3.03 -15.20
CA TYR A 116 -3.40 3.50 -15.44
C TYR A 116 -2.61 3.52 -14.13
N TYR A 117 -2.17 2.34 -13.72
CA TYR A 117 -1.21 2.17 -12.63
C TYR A 117 0.18 1.87 -13.22
N PRO A 118 1.22 2.64 -12.88
CA PRO A 118 2.51 2.54 -13.52
C PRO A 118 3.18 1.21 -13.20
N LEU A 119 3.19 0.33 -14.20
CA LEU A 119 3.83 -0.98 -14.28
C LEU A 119 5.36 -1.00 -14.15
N TYR A 120 6.01 0.13 -14.42
CA TYR A 120 7.46 0.21 -14.40
C TYR A 120 8.00 0.01 -12.97
N ARG A 121 8.79 -1.05 -12.75
CA ARG A 121 9.31 -1.42 -11.43
C ARG A 121 10.82 -1.30 -11.28
N GLY A 122 11.49 -0.80 -12.32
CA GLY A 122 12.88 -0.37 -12.23
C GLY A 122 13.03 0.83 -11.31
N VAL A 123 14.28 1.22 -11.06
CA VAL A 123 14.57 2.48 -10.36
C VAL A 123 14.19 3.62 -11.29
N VAL A 124 13.22 4.44 -10.89
CA VAL A 124 12.79 5.60 -11.70
C VAL A 124 13.87 6.67 -11.64
N LYS A 125 14.45 6.99 -12.80
CA LYS A 125 15.45 8.06 -12.98
C LYS A 125 14.97 9.14 -13.95
N HIS A 126 14.19 8.73 -14.94
CA HIS A 126 13.69 9.61 -16.00
C HIS A 126 12.16 9.68 -15.90
N ILE A 127 11.61 10.87 -15.65
CA ILE A 127 10.18 11.11 -15.51
C ILE A 127 9.74 12.04 -16.62
N PHE A 128 8.70 11.66 -17.35
CA PHE A 128 8.09 12.48 -18.39
C PHE A 128 6.73 12.98 -17.93
N ILE A 129 6.49 14.29 -17.96
CA ILE A 129 5.18 14.90 -17.66
C ILE A 129 4.43 15.14 -18.96
N TYR A 130 3.24 14.54 -19.10
CA TYR A 130 2.42 14.56 -20.30
C TYR A 130 0.98 15.01 -20.02
N PRO A 131 0.31 15.74 -20.93
CA PRO A 131 0.85 16.39 -22.13
C PRO A 131 1.70 17.62 -21.78
N GLU A 132 2.01 18.45 -22.77
CA GLU A 132 2.48 19.81 -22.54
C GLU A 132 1.62 20.58 -21.55
N ILE A 133 2.27 21.39 -20.71
CA ILE A 133 1.62 22.36 -19.83
C ILE A 133 1.73 23.77 -20.45
N THR A 134 0.59 24.32 -20.86
CA THR A 134 0.50 25.69 -21.43
C THR A 134 0.10 26.76 -20.42
N GLU A 135 -0.38 26.35 -19.23
CA GLU A 135 -0.94 27.24 -18.22
C GLU A 135 -0.01 27.36 -17.02
N ASP A 136 0.45 28.58 -16.70
CA ASP A 136 1.44 28.83 -15.64
C ASP A 136 1.03 28.30 -14.26
N PHE A 137 -0.27 28.38 -13.92
CA PHE A 137 -0.73 27.89 -12.62
C PHE A 137 -0.65 26.36 -12.51
N ILE A 138 -0.89 25.64 -13.61
CA ILE A 138 -0.76 24.18 -13.68
C ILE A 138 0.71 23.80 -13.56
N PHE A 139 1.58 24.51 -14.29
CA PHE A 139 3.03 24.30 -14.23
C PHE A 139 3.53 24.48 -12.80
N ASN A 140 3.17 25.59 -12.16
CA ASN A 140 3.56 25.89 -10.78
C ASN A 140 3.03 24.85 -9.78
N ASP A 141 1.82 24.33 -9.95
CA ASP A 141 1.30 23.28 -9.08
C ASP A 141 2.04 21.95 -9.25
N ILE A 142 2.29 21.52 -10.49
CA ILE A 142 3.07 20.32 -10.79
C ILE A 142 4.49 20.45 -10.24
N GLU A 143 5.15 21.60 -10.44
CA GLU A 143 6.47 21.88 -9.88
C GLU A 143 6.49 21.79 -8.35
N ARG A 144 5.47 22.35 -7.69
CA ARG A 144 5.31 22.28 -6.23
C ARG A 144 5.14 20.85 -5.73
N ARG A 145 4.33 20.03 -6.43
CA ARG A 145 4.16 18.60 -6.13
C ARG A 145 5.47 17.84 -6.30
N LEU A 146 6.15 18.01 -7.44
CA LEU A 146 7.41 17.34 -7.72
C LEU A 146 8.50 17.73 -6.71
N LYS A 147 8.59 19.01 -6.34
CA LYS A 147 9.55 19.49 -5.34
C LYS A 147 9.35 18.82 -3.96
N TRP A 148 8.10 18.54 -3.59
CA TRP A 148 7.78 17.88 -2.32
C TRP A 148 7.97 16.36 -2.40
N TYR A 149 7.40 15.70 -3.41
CA TYR A 149 7.40 14.23 -3.51
C TYR A 149 8.68 13.64 -4.11
N LEU A 150 9.58 14.46 -4.66
CA LEU A 150 10.87 14.06 -5.20
C LEU A 150 11.98 14.96 -4.62
N PRO A 151 12.32 14.82 -3.34
CA PRO A 151 13.39 15.62 -2.73
C PRO A 151 14.76 15.43 -3.40
N ASN A 152 14.96 14.31 -4.12
CA ASN A 152 16.15 14.01 -4.91
C ASN A 152 16.05 14.48 -6.39
N ARG A 153 15.15 15.41 -6.72
CA ARG A 153 14.90 15.84 -8.09
C ARG A 153 16.15 16.27 -8.85
N SER A 154 17.16 16.83 -8.19
CA SER A 154 18.45 17.19 -8.82
C SER A 154 19.25 16.01 -9.35
N SER A 155 18.90 14.78 -8.95
CA SER A 155 19.50 13.52 -9.42
C SER A 155 18.62 12.77 -10.44
N LEU A 156 17.50 13.38 -10.85
CA LEU A 156 16.53 12.79 -11.77
C LEU A 156 16.44 13.64 -13.03
N ASP A 157 16.21 12.97 -14.15
CA ASP A 157 15.89 13.60 -15.42
C ASP A 157 14.36 13.77 -15.49
N VAL A 158 13.87 14.92 -15.01
CA VAL A 158 12.44 15.25 -15.09
C VAL A 158 12.20 16.14 -16.28
N PHE A 159 11.53 15.59 -17.28
CA PHE A 159 11.17 16.28 -18.50
C PHE A 159 9.71 16.74 -18.46
N ILE A 160 9.48 18.03 -18.73
CA ILE A 160 8.15 18.62 -18.85
C ILE A 160 7.96 19.04 -20.30
N SER A 161 6.91 18.53 -20.94
CA SER A 161 6.61 18.84 -22.34
C SER A 161 6.27 20.33 -22.54
N HIS A 162 6.77 20.91 -23.65
CA HIS A 162 6.56 22.31 -24.05
C HIS A 162 6.20 22.43 -25.55
N THR A 163 5.56 23.53 -25.94
CA THR A 163 4.88 23.77 -27.25
C THR A 163 5.85 23.84 -28.42
N SER A 164 7.11 24.15 -28.13
CA SER A 164 8.15 24.36 -29.14
C SER A 164 8.80 23.06 -29.63
N GLU A 165 8.40 21.90 -29.09
CA GLU A 165 9.01 20.62 -29.43
C GLU A 165 8.36 19.93 -30.64
N ASN A 166 9.19 19.32 -31.49
CA ASN A 166 8.70 18.57 -32.64
C ASN A 166 8.36 17.12 -32.27
N GLU A 167 7.60 16.44 -33.14
CA GLU A 167 7.04 15.13 -32.82
C GLU A 167 8.11 14.04 -32.53
N GLN A 168 9.28 14.17 -33.12
CA GLN A 168 10.38 13.23 -32.90
C GLN A 168 11.03 13.40 -31.53
N GLN A 169 11.03 14.62 -30.98
CA GLN A 169 11.68 14.95 -29.72
C GLN A 169 10.94 14.32 -28.54
N TRP A 170 9.63 14.59 -28.37
CA TRP A 170 8.86 13.99 -27.28
C TRP A 170 8.77 12.45 -27.40
N ARG A 171 8.70 11.88 -28.62
CA ARG A 171 8.72 10.41 -28.79
C ARG A 171 9.99 9.78 -28.23
N ARG A 172 11.17 10.36 -28.52
CA ARG A 172 12.44 9.90 -27.93
C ARG A 172 12.42 9.97 -26.41
N GLN A 173 11.79 10.99 -25.84
CA GLN A 173 11.66 11.12 -24.39
C GLN A 173 10.70 10.06 -23.80
N LEU A 174 9.57 9.78 -24.45
CA LEU A 174 8.66 8.70 -24.05
C LEU A 174 9.33 7.32 -24.09
N GLU A 175 10.16 7.07 -25.11
CA GLU A 175 10.95 5.85 -25.24
C GLU A 175 11.99 5.73 -24.11
N ALA A 176 12.72 6.81 -23.82
CA ALA A 176 13.78 6.85 -22.83
C ALA A 176 13.28 6.91 -21.36
N CYS A 177 12.07 7.41 -21.12
CA CYS A 177 11.59 7.61 -19.75
C CYS A 177 11.30 6.28 -19.02
N ASP A 178 11.34 6.34 -17.69
CA ASP A 178 10.99 5.24 -16.80
C ASP A 178 9.51 5.33 -16.38
N LEU A 179 9.00 6.56 -16.24
CA LEU A 179 7.67 6.86 -15.74
C LEU A 179 7.08 8.04 -16.50
N ILE A 180 5.83 7.89 -16.95
CA ILE A 180 5.05 8.95 -17.58
C ILE A 180 3.98 9.38 -16.59
N LEU A 181 4.02 10.62 -16.13
CA LEU A 181 2.96 11.21 -15.32
C LEU A 181 2.01 11.96 -16.24
N VAL A 182 0.82 11.39 -16.44
CA VAL A 182 -0.23 12.00 -17.26
C VAL A 182 -1.08 12.89 -16.37
N TRP A 183 -0.89 14.21 -16.45
CA TRP A 183 -1.57 15.18 -15.59
C TRP A 183 -2.96 15.57 -16.08
N LYS A 184 -3.33 15.17 -17.30
CA LYS A 184 -4.65 15.40 -17.90
C LYS A 184 -5.26 14.09 -18.40
N LYS A 185 -6.30 13.59 -17.74
CA LYS A 185 -6.91 12.27 -17.98
C LYS A 185 -7.41 12.08 -19.41
N ASP A 186 -7.91 13.14 -20.06
CA ASP A 186 -8.41 13.08 -21.43
C ASP A 186 -7.32 12.65 -22.42
N ARG A 187 -6.06 12.88 -22.05
CA ARG A 187 -4.88 12.57 -22.86
C ARG A 187 -4.39 11.14 -22.67
N LEU A 188 -4.97 10.38 -21.75
CA LEU A 188 -4.71 8.94 -21.61
C LEU A 188 -5.12 8.15 -22.85
N ALA A 189 -6.02 8.69 -23.68
CA ALA A 189 -6.48 8.08 -24.91
C ALA A 189 -5.59 8.41 -26.13
N ASP A 190 -4.57 9.27 -25.97
CA ASP A 190 -3.71 9.66 -27.09
C ASP A 190 -2.95 8.45 -27.64
N GLU A 191 -2.98 8.27 -28.97
CA GLU A 191 -2.48 7.06 -29.63
C GLU A 191 -0.99 6.80 -29.38
N CYS A 192 -0.22 7.88 -29.25
CA CYS A 192 1.21 7.87 -28.94
C CYS A 192 1.55 7.18 -27.61
N LEU A 193 0.63 7.16 -26.65
CA LEU A 193 0.84 6.56 -25.34
C LEU A 193 0.58 5.06 -25.34
N ASN A 194 0.00 4.50 -26.41
CA ASN A 194 -0.41 3.09 -26.47
C ASN A 194 0.75 2.12 -26.21
N GLU A 195 1.93 2.42 -26.75
CA GLU A 195 3.14 1.60 -26.59
C GLU A 195 3.75 1.72 -25.17
N PHE A 196 3.39 2.78 -24.44
CA PHE A 196 4.00 3.11 -23.14
C PHE A 196 3.06 2.92 -21.96
N LYS A 197 1.89 2.27 -22.13
CA LYS A 197 0.89 2.09 -21.06
C LYS A 197 1.44 1.55 -19.75
N VAL A 198 2.46 0.68 -19.79
CA VAL A 198 3.12 0.14 -18.59
C VAL A 198 3.94 1.17 -17.82
N LYS A 199 4.28 2.32 -18.41
CA LYS A 199 5.01 3.42 -17.75
C LYS A 199 4.06 4.50 -17.22
N ILE A 200 2.77 4.47 -17.55
CA ILE A 200 1.84 5.56 -17.27
C ILE A 200 1.31 5.51 -15.83
N ALA A 201 1.35 6.65 -15.16
CA ALA A 201 0.57 6.95 -13.97
C ALA A 201 -0.27 8.20 -14.25
N CYS A 202 -1.59 8.12 -14.10
CA CYS A 202 -2.40 9.32 -14.20
C CYS A 202 -2.38 10.09 -12.88
N VAL A 203 -1.97 11.35 -12.93
CA VAL A 203 -1.90 12.25 -11.76
C VAL A 203 -2.90 13.40 -11.86
N ASP A 204 -3.91 13.26 -12.71
CA ASP A 204 -5.03 14.18 -12.83
C ASP A 204 -5.98 14.01 -11.62
N PRO A 205 -6.28 15.07 -10.85
CA PRO A 205 -7.24 15.01 -9.75
C PRO A 205 -8.68 14.66 -10.16
N GLU A 206 -9.00 14.61 -11.44
CA GLU A 206 -10.29 14.16 -11.91
C GLU A 206 -10.34 12.66 -12.31
N TYR A 207 -9.22 11.95 -12.23
CA TYR A 207 -9.12 10.53 -12.58
C TYR A 207 -9.26 9.63 -11.36
N SER A 208 -10.47 9.11 -11.12
CA SER A 208 -10.79 8.39 -9.88
C SER A 208 -10.30 6.94 -9.81
N ASP A 209 -9.93 6.28 -10.92
CA ASP A 209 -9.59 4.84 -10.87
C ASP A 209 -8.30 4.57 -10.07
N THR A 210 -7.38 5.53 -10.04
CA THR A 210 -6.17 5.49 -9.22
C THR A 210 -5.91 6.89 -8.69
N PRO A 211 -6.21 7.15 -7.40
CA PRO A 211 -5.98 8.45 -6.82
C PRO A 211 -4.55 8.95 -6.99
N GLU A 212 -4.43 10.17 -7.52
CA GLU A 212 -3.16 10.87 -7.73
C GLU A 212 -2.31 10.96 -6.44
N ALA A 213 -2.94 11.16 -5.29
CA ALA A 213 -2.29 11.27 -3.98
C ALA A 213 -1.50 10.00 -3.64
N ILE A 214 -2.04 8.83 -4.00
CA ILE A 214 -1.37 7.54 -3.81
C ILE A 214 -0.12 7.50 -4.70
N ILE A 215 -0.25 7.84 -5.98
CA ILE A 215 0.87 7.84 -6.94
C ILE A 215 1.99 8.76 -6.46
N TYR A 216 1.64 10.00 -6.11
CA TYR A 216 2.59 10.99 -5.62
C TYR A 216 3.30 10.52 -4.34
N SER A 217 2.56 9.98 -3.38
CA SER A 217 3.13 9.52 -2.10
C SER A 217 4.17 8.40 -2.26
N PHE A 218 4.14 7.66 -3.38
CA PHE A 218 5.07 6.56 -3.65
C PHE A 218 6.25 6.98 -4.55
N LEU A 219 6.23 8.18 -5.15
CA LEU A 219 7.21 8.58 -6.16
C LEU A 219 8.64 8.47 -5.64
N TYR A 220 8.95 9.05 -4.48
CA TYR A 220 10.31 9.03 -3.96
C TYR A 220 10.82 7.60 -3.75
N PHE A 221 10.00 6.72 -3.16
CA PHE A 221 10.33 5.31 -2.95
C PHE A 221 10.68 4.58 -4.26
N ARG A 222 10.02 4.94 -5.36
CA ARG A 222 10.27 4.37 -6.70
C ARG A 222 11.61 4.82 -7.30
N THR A 223 12.20 5.91 -6.82
CA THR A 223 13.54 6.35 -7.24
C THR A 223 14.69 5.68 -6.46
N LEU A 224 14.38 4.91 -5.42
CA LEU A 224 15.39 4.25 -4.61
C LEU A 224 15.86 2.91 -5.20
N HIS A 225 17.14 2.63 -5.07
CA HIS A 225 17.72 1.32 -5.34
C HIS A 225 17.33 0.29 -4.27
N ASN A 226 17.37 -1.00 -4.62
CA ASN A 226 17.03 -2.09 -3.70
C ASN A 226 17.90 -2.09 -2.42
N VAL A 227 19.16 -1.68 -2.50
CA VAL A 227 20.04 -1.54 -1.32
C VAL A 227 19.47 -0.51 -0.34
N GLN A 228 19.11 0.68 -0.82
CA GLN A 228 18.52 1.74 0.01
C GLN A 228 17.18 1.30 0.61
N ARG A 229 16.33 0.62 -0.17
CA ARG A 229 15.07 0.07 0.33
C ARG A 229 15.31 -0.94 1.46
N LYS A 230 16.28 -1.84 1.31
CA LYS A 230 16.68 -2.81 2.35
C LYS A 230 17.24 -2.11 3.60
N GLU A 231 17.94 -1.00 3.46
CA GLU A 231 18.42 -0.21 4.61
C GLU A 231 17.26 0.39 5.42
N TYR A 232 16.27 1.01 4.76
CA TYR A 232 15.08 1.54 5.44
C TYR A 232 14.23 0.44 6.09
N LEU A 233 14.09 -0.72 5.43
CA LEU A 233 13.40 -1.87 5.98
C LEU A 233 14.13 -2.40 7.23
N SER A 234 15.45 -2.55 7.16
CA SER A 234 16.27 -3.02 8.29
C SER A 234 16.20 -2.06 9.47
N GLN A 235 16.23 -0.74 9.22
CA GLN A 235 16.01 0.28 10.26
C GLN A 235 14.63 0.14 10.90
N SER A 236 13.59 -0.11 10.10
CA SER A 236 12.22 -0.26 10.58
C SER A 236 12.07 -1.51 11.45
N ILE A 237 12.66 -2.65 11.06
CA ILE A 237 12.70 -3.88 11.87
C ILE A 237 13.42 -3.62 13.20
N LEU A 238 14.57 -2.94 13.18
CA LEU A 238 15.31 -2.60 14.40
C LEU A 238 14.48 -1.72 15.35
N ASN A 239 13.82 -0.69 14.81
CA ASN A 239 12.95 0.19 15.59
C ASN A 239 11.74 -0.57 16.15
N PHE A 240 11.18 -1.50 15.38
CA PHE A 240 10.08 -2.35 15.81
C PHE A 240 10.48 -3.29 16.95
N GLU A 241 11.64 -3.94 16.86
CA GLU A 241 12.14 -4.78 17.95
C GLU A 241 12.44 -3.97 19.22
N ARG A 242 12.96 -2.74 19.06
CA ARG A 242 13.14 -1.83 20.19
C ARG A 242 11.81 -1.44 20.84
N MET A 243 10.79 -1.14 20.02
CA MET A 243 9.43 -0.88 20.49
C MET A 243 8.85 -2.09 21.23
N LYS A 244 8.99 -3.30 20.68
CA LYS A 244 8.56 -4.54 21.36
C LYS A 244 9.27 -4.74 22.69
N SER A 245 10.59 -4.54 22.73
CA SER A 245 11.38 -4.65 23.95
C SER A 245 10.90 -3.66 25.02
N GLN A 246 10.58 -2.43 24.63
CA GLN A 246 10.05 -1.40 25.53
C GLN A 246 8.73 -1.81 26.19
N PHE A 247 7.92 -2.62 25.52
CA PHE A 247 6.58 -3.03 26.00
C PHE A 247 6.48 -4.52 26.38
N SER A 248 7.61 -5.22 26.52
CA SER A 248 7.68 -6.68 26.68
C SER A 248 6.88 -7.28 27.85
N ASN A 249 6.58 -6.50 28.88
CA ASN A 249 5.82 -6.95 30.07
C ASN A 249 4.39 -6.40 30.12
N ILE A 250 3.88 -5.85 29.02
CA ILE A 250 2.55 -5.26 28.96
C ILE A 250 1.61 -6.23 28.24
N GLU A 251 0.56 -6.68 28.93
CA GLU A 251 -0.38 -7.66 28.37
C GLU A 251 -1.60 -7.04 27.66
N LEU A 252 -1.79 -5.73 27.82
CA LEU A 252 -2.95 -4.99 27.30
C LEU A 252 -2.52 -3.88 26.36
N ALA A 253 -3.17 -3.79 25.20
CA ALA A 253 -3.10 -2.65 24.30
C ALA A 253 -4.49 -2.02 24.11
N TYR A 254 -4.53 -0.69 24.02
CA TYR A 254 -5.71 0.05 23.58
C TYR A 254 -5.45 0.59 22.18
N VAL A 255 -6.44 0.47 21.32
CA VAL A 255 -6.45 1.07 19.99
C VAL A 255 -7.58 2.09 19.91
N PHE A 256 -7.22 3.34 19.66
CA PHE A 256 -8.14 4.46 19.56
C PHE A 256 -8.33 4.84 18.09
N GLY A 257 -9.57 4.77 17.63
CA GLY A 257 -10.05 5.36 16.38
C GLY A 257 -10.68 6.74 16.61
N THR A 258 -11.13 7.37 15.54
CA THR A 258 -11.61 8.77 15.53
C THR A 258 -13.13 8.90 15.59
N GLY A 259 -13.88 7.81 15.77
CA GLY A 259 -15.34 7.83 15.79
C GLY A 259 -15.92 8.46 17.06
N PRO A 260 -17.22 8.78 17.08
CA PRO A 260 -17.86 9.51 18.18
C PRO A 260 -17.66 8.91 19.57
N SER A 261 -17.52 7.59 19.72
CA SER A 261 -17.31 7.00 21.05
C SER A 261 -15.95 7.31 21.66
N LEU A 262 -15.02 7.89 20.90
CA LEU A 262 -13.73 8.35 21.43
C LEU A 262 -13.88 9.35 22.57
N GLU A 263 -14.99 10.11 22.66
CA GLU A 263 -15.25 11.02 23.78
C GLU A 263 -15.17 10.32 25.15
N LYS A 264 -15.48 9.03 25.21
CA LYS A 264 -15.36 8.25 26.45
C LYS A 264 -13.91 8.16 26.97
N ALA A 265 -12.90 8.39 26.12
CA ALA A 265 -11.50 8.33 26.51
C ALA A 265 -11.13 9.40 27.57
N TRP A 266 -11.92 10.47 27.71
CA TRP A 266 -11.76 11.46 28.77
C TRP A 266 -12.07 10.88 30.16
N ASP A 267 -13.08 10.02 30.23
CA ASP A 267 -13.63 9.51 31.50
C ASP A 267 -13.17 8.09 31.83
N VAL A 268 -12.79 7.30 30.83
CA VAL A 268 -12.33 5.92 31.03
C VAL A 268 -11.03 5.90 31.84
N LYS A 269 -11.03 5.13 32.93
CA LYS A 269 -9.83 4.81 33.68
C LYS A 269 -9.04 3.74 32.94
N LEU A 270 -7.97 4.16 32.27
CA LEU A 270 -7.10 3.26 31.52
C LEU A 270 -6.17 2.49 32.47
N GLU A 271 -6.06 1.19 32.23
CA GLU A 271 -5.09 0.33 32.91
C GLU A 271 -3.66 0.57 32.39
N PRO A 272 -2.62 0.12 33.12
CA PRO A 272 -1.26 0.03 32.58
C PRO A 272 -1.26 -0.82 31.30
N SER A 273 -0.94 -0.18 30.18
CA SER A 273 -1.18 -0.72 28.84
C SER A 273 -0.38 0.05 27.81
N ILE A 274 -0.28 -0.49 26.59
CA ILE A 274 0.16 0.25 25.41
C ILE A 274 -1.04 1.05 24.86
N LYS A 275 -0.83 2.28 24.40
CA LYS A 275 -1.89 3.11 23.79
C LYS A 275 -1.52 3.47 22.36
N ILE A 276 -2.29 2.96 21.41
CA ILE A 276 -2.11 3.15 19.98
C ILE A 276 -3.21 4.08 19.45
N ILE A 277 -2.82 5.21 18.87
CA ILE A 277 -3.75 6.18 18.28
C ILE A 277 -3.68 6.14 16.75
N CYS A 278 -4.82 6.32 16.09
CA CYS A 278 -4.92 6.31 14.63
C CYS A 278 -5.06 7.72 14.05
N ASN A 279 -4.39 7.97 12.91
CA ASN A 279 -4.57 9.13 12.03
C ASN A 279 -4.58 10.49 12.79
N THR A 280 -5.74 11.14 12.85
CA THR A 280 -5.92 12.55 13.27
C THR A 280 -6.00 12.76 14.76
N ILE A 281 -6.06 11.69 15.58
CA ILE A 281 -6.04 11.83 17.05
C ILE A 281 -4.82 12.62 17.51
N VAL A 282 -3.68 12.49 16.81
CA VAL A 282 -2.45 13.24 17.10
C VAL A 282 -2.62 14.76 17.09
N LYS A 283 -3.63 15.29 16.39
CA LYS A 283 -3.93 16.73 16.34
C LYS A 283 -4.49 17.27 17.66
N ASN A 284 -5.08 16.40 18.49
CA ASN A 284 -5.59 16.78 19.81
C ASN A 284 -4.55 16.43 20.88
N SER A 285 -3.62 17.35 21.10
CA SER A 285 -2.55 17.19 22.11
C SER A 285 -3.09 16.91 23.50
N ASP A 286 -4.20 17.54 23.90
CA ASP A 286 -4.78 17.35 25.24
C ASP A 286 -5.27 15.91 25.42
N LEU A 287 -5.95 15.36 24.41
CA LEU A 287 -6.39 13.97 24.44
C LEU A 287 -5.21 13.00 24.41
N VAL A 288 -4.21 13.26 23.56
CA VAL A 288 -2.98 12.47 23.43
C VAL A 288 -2.25 12.36 24.76
N GLU A 289 -2.12 13.48 25.50
CA GLU A 289 -1.51 13.51 26.82
C GLU A 289 -2.42 12.87 27.88
N LYS A 290 -3.74 13.09 27.83
CA LYS A 290 -4.70 12.49 28.76
C LYS A 290 -4.67 10.96 28.75
N ILE A 291 -4.63 10.35 27.57
CA ILE A 291 -4.58 8.89 27.44
C ILE A 291 -3.15 8.34 27.58
N GLY A 292 -2.14 9.22 27.49
CA GLY A 292 -0.73 8.85 27.50
C GLY A 292 -0.35 8.01 26.29
N ALA A 293 -0.66 8.48 25.08
CA ALA A 293 -0.44 7.73 23.85
C ALA A 293 1.04 7.37 23.63
N ASP A 294 1.30 6.13 23.20
CA ASP A 294 2.64 5.56 23.00
C ASP A 294 3.00 5.44 21.52
N ILE A 295 2.02 5.06 20.69
CA ILE A 295 2.23 4.72 19.28
C ILE A 295 1.22 5.48 18.43
N LEU A 296 1.71 6.16 17.40
CA LEU A 296 0.88 6.70 16.33
C LEU A 296 0.92 5.77 15.12
N VAL A 297 -0.24 5.48 14.52
CA VAL A 297 -0.32 4.83 13.21
C VAL A 297 -1.06 5.72 12.21
N PHE A 298 -0.51 5.88 11.01
CA PHE A 298 -1.23 6.53 9.90
C PHE A 298 -0.83 5.92 8.56
N SER A 299 -1.77 5.90 7.61
CA SER A 299 -1.52 5.27 6.30
C SER A 299 -2.13 5.98 5.09
N ASP A 300 -2.94 7.01 5.33
CA ASP A 300 -3.55 7.79 4.25
C ASP A 300 -2.50 8.68 3.57
N PRO A 301 -2.40 8.69 2.22
CA PRO A 301 -1.47 9.55 1.51
C PRO A 301 -1.75 11.05 1.70
N LEU A 302 -2.96 11.47 2.07
CA LEU A 302 -3.30 12.88 2.30
C LEU A 302 -2.47 13.50 3.43
N TRP A 303 -2.06 12.71 4.43
CA TRP A 303 -1.16 13.14 5.50
C TRP A 303 0.23 13.53 5.01
N LEU A 304 0.62 13.01 3.84
CA LEU A 304 1.84 13.36 3.12
C LEU A 304 1.62 14.42 2.05
N SER A 305 0.45 15.06 2.01
CA SER A 305 0.17 16.11 1.04
C SER A 305 1.18 17.26 1.12
N TYR A 306 1.49 17.82 -0.05
CA TYR A 306 2.30 19.03 -0.20
C TYR A 306 1.54 20.32 0.20
N THR A 307 0.23 20.22 0.43
CA THR A 307 -0.66 21.33 0.84
C THR A 307 -0.43 21.73 2.31
N GLY A 308 -0.98 22.88 2.71
CA GLY A 308 -0.90 23.35 4.10
C GLY A 308 -1.51 22.37 5.10
N PHE A 309 -2.53 21.62 4.70
CA PHE A 309 -3.12 20.52 5.48
C PHE A 309 -2.09 19.43 5.85
N GLY A 310 -1.35 18.92 4.85
CA GLY A 310 -0.34 17.90 5.09
C GLY A 310 0.84 18.43 5.90
N GLU A 311 1.25 19.68 5.64
CA GLU A 311 2.30 20.34 6.40
C GLU A 311 1.96 20.44 7.89
N GLU A 312 0.74 20.88 8.19
CA GLU A 312 0.23 20.98 9.56
C GLU A 312 0.18 19.62 10.25
N TYR A 313 -0.37 18.60 9.59
CA TYR A 313 -0.41 17.24 10.14
C TYR A 313 0.99 16.73 10.53
N ARG A 314 1.98 16.92 9.65
CA ARG A 314 3.36 16.50 9.93
C ARG A 314 3.94 17.21 11.15
N LYS A 315 3.60 18.48 11.42
CA LYS A 315 4.03 19.17 12.66
C LYS A 315 3.52 18.44 13.90
N TYR A 316 2.25 18.01 13.92
CA TYR A 316 1.72 17.21 15.03
C TYR A 316 2.42 15.85 15.18
N VAL A 317 2.71 15.17 14.07
CA VAL A 317 3.49 13.91 14.10
C VAL A 317 4.88 14.13 14.70
N ILE A 318 5.60 15.18 14.27
CA ILE A 318 6.94 15.47 14.80
C ILE A 318 6.88 15.83 16.29
N ASN A 319 5.92 16.66 16.71
CA ASN A 319 5.73 17.00 18.12
C ASN A 319 5.42 15.77 18.97
N PHE A 320 4.57 14.86 18.48
CA PHE A 320 4.29 13.58 19.14
C PHE A 320 5.58 12.77 19.35
N LEU A 321 6.49 12.79 18.38
CA LEU A 321 7.76 12.07 18.42
C LEU A 321 8.90 12.81 19.15
N GLU A 322 8.68 14.03 19.67
CA GLU A 322 9.69 14.68 20.53
C GLU A 322 9.96 13.85 21.79
N ASN A 323 8.94 13.16 22.31
CA ASN A 323 9.13 12.14 23.34
C ASN A 323 9.75 10.88 22.74
N LYS A 324 11.02 10.63 23.07
CA LYS A 324 11.83 9.51 22.55
C LYS A 324 11.32 8.11 22.88
N LYS A 325 10.32 7.98 23.76
CA LYS A 325 9.64 6.71 24.07
C LYS A 325 8.46 6.43 23.14
N ARG A 326 8.02 7.40 22.34
CA ARG A 326 6.91 7.25 21.39
C ARG A 326 7.40 6.78 20.03
N PHE A 327 6.57 6.02 19.34
CA PHE A 327 6.85 5.47 18.01
C PHE A 327 5.77 5.86 16.99
N CYS A 328 6.13 5.89 15.71
CA CYS A 328 5.19 6.13 14.62
C CYS A 328 5.32 5.01 13.58
N ILE A 329 4.20 4.42 13.19
CA ILE A 329 4.15 3.32 12.22
C ILE A 329 3.38 3.76 10.98
N VAL A 330 4.01 3.57 9.83
CA VAL A 330 3.50 3.96 8.52
C VAL A 330 3.72 2.82 7.51
N PRO A 331 3.03 2.83 6.35
CA PRO A 331 3.46 2.03 5.21
C PRO A 331 4.94 2.30 4.86
N GLU A 332 5.71 1.25 4.57
CA GLU A 332 7.16 1.36 4.32
C GLU A 332 7.53 2.40 3.25
N VAL A 333 6.66 2.55 2.25
CA VAL A 333 6.84 3.45 1.12
C VAL A 333 6.92 4.92 1.52
N TYR A 334 6.43 5.27 2.71
CA TYR A 334 6.45 6.63 3.24
C TYR A 334 7.74 6.96 4.01
N VAL A 335 8.44 5.95 4.52
CA VAL A 335 9.60 6.14 5.40
C VAL A 335 10.70 6.96 4.73
N PRO A 336 11.13 6.70 3.49
CA PRO A 336 12.22 7.46 2.92
C PRO A 336 11.88 8.94 2.77
N LEU A 337 10.65 9.26 2.34
CA LEU A 337 10.22 10.64 2.15
C LEU A 337 10.22 11.38 3.49
N LEU A 338 9.65 10.76 4.53
CA LEU A 338 9.61 11.32 5.86
C LEU A 338 11.02 11.52 6.44
N LEU A 339 11.93 10.56 6.31
CA LEU A 339 13.28 10.67 6.86
C LEU A 339 14.18 11.65 6.10
N THR A 340 13.89 11.93 4.83
CA THR A 340 14.58 12.98 4.08
C THR A 340 14.26 14.36 4.63
N TYR A 341 13.00 14.62 5.02
CA TYR A 341 12.59 15.92 5.58
C TYR A 341 12.71 16.00 7.10
N PHE A 342 12.64 14.86 7.80
CA PHE A 342 12.61 14.78 9.26
C PHE A 342 13.58 13.69 9.77
N PRO A 343 14.90 13.83 9.53
CA PRO A 343 15.88 12.82 9.93
C PRO A 343 15.94 12.59 11.46
N GLN A 344 15.52 13.58 12.26
CA GLN A 344 15.52 13.52 13.73
C GLN A 344 14.59 12.47 14.34
N VAL A 345 13.60 11.97 13.57
CA VAL A 345 12.68 10.91 14.02
C VAL A 345 13.07 9.51 13.55
N LYS A 346 14.27 9.36 12.94
CA LYS A 346 14.76 8.09 12.36
C LYS A 346 14.62 6.89 13.27
N GLU A 347 14.86 7.08 14.57
CA GLU A 347 14.81 6.00 15.53
C GLU A 347 13.37 5.60 15.91
N GLN A 348 12.40 6.47 15.73
CA GLN A 348 11.03 6.27 16.20
C GLN A 348 10.07 5.88 15.06
N LEU A 349 10.49 6.10 13.81
CA LEU A 349 9.69 5.80 12.63
C LEU A 349 9.88 4.33 12.21
N ILE A 350 8.77 3.62 12.01
CA ILE A 350 8.71 2.22 11.61
C ILE A 350 7.89 2.12 10.32
N GLY A 351 8.51 1.67 9.24
CA GLY A 351 7.83 1.38 7.97
C GLY A 351 7.50 -0.09 7.85
N ILE A 352 6.22 -0.44 7.78
CA ILE A 352 5.79 -1.84 7.56
C ILE A 352 5.38 -2.03 6.09
N PRO A 353 5.93 -3.04 5.38
CA PRO A 353 5.45 -3.46 4.08
C PRO A 353 3.95 -3.81 4.07
N VAL A 354 3.18 -3.18 3.18
CA VAL A 354 1.73 -3.42 3.01
C VAL A 354 1.51 -4.20 1.72
N ILE A 355 2.04 -5.41 1.68
CA ILE A 355 2.15 -6.23 0.47
C ILE A 355 1.49 -7.61 0.60
N SER A 356 1.04 -8.01 1.80
CA SER A 356 0.49 -9.35 1.99
C SER A 356 -0.95 -9.43 1.47
N SER A 357 -1.30 -10.56 0.86
CA SER A 357 -2.67 -10.93 0.50
C SER A 357 -3.43 -11.57 1.66
N SER A 358 -2.73 -12.10 2.65
CA SER A 358 -3.26 -12.75 3.84
C SER A 358 -2.96 -11.95 5.10
N PHE A 359 -3.78 -12.10 6.13
CA PHE A 359 -3.50 -11.48 7.43
C PHE A 359 -2.24 -12.08 8.05
N ASN A 360 -1.46 -11.21 8.71
CA ASN A 360 -0.24 -11.53 9.42
C ASN A 360 -0.11 -10.56 10.60
N ILE A 361 0.35 -11.08 11.75
CA ILE A 361 0.76 -10.25 12.88
C ILE A 361 2.26 -9.98 12.69
N PRO A 362 2.69 -8.71 12.54
CA PRO A 362 4.06 -8.40 12.22
C PRO A 362 5.02 -8.85 13.33
N SER A 363 6.12 -9.48 12.93
CA SER A 363 7.26 -9.84 13.77
C SER A 363 8.57 -9.53 13.02
N ALA A 364 9.74 -9.58 13.66
CA ALA A 364 11.01 -9.44 12.94
C ALA A 364 11.17 -10.46 11.79
N ASP A 365 10.70 -11.70 11.99
CA ASP A 365 10.80 -12.77 11.00
C ASP A 365 9.70 -12.72 9.93
N SER A 366 8.57 -12.07 10.24
CA SER A 366 7.41 -11.90 9.35
C SER A 366 6.94 -10.44 9.37
N PHE A 367 7.76 -9.57 8.80
CA PHE A 367 7.58 -8.11 8.91
C PHE A 367 6.77 -7.52 7.74
N ALA A 368 5.50 -7.91 7.63
CA ALA A 368 4.57 -7.36 6.64
C ALA A 368 3.13 -7.43 7.15
N VAL A 369 2.22 -6.65 6.55
CA VAL A 369 0.78 -6.69 6.84
C VAL A 369 -0.05 -6.83 5.57
N LYS A 370 -1.30 -7.28 5.74
CA LYS A 370 -2.26 -7.39 4.64
C LYS A 370 -2.60 -6.02 4.07
N GLN A 371 -2.72 -5.94 2.75
CA GLN A 371 -3.29 -4.77 2.10
C GLN A 371 -4.79 -4.66 2.42
N THR A 372 -5.13 -3.77 3.36
CA THR A 372 -6.51 -3.36 3.68
C THR A 372 -6.66 -1.87 3.45
N TYR A 373 -7.88 -1.33 3.41
CA TYR A 373 -8.10 0.09 3.05
C TYR A 373 -8.09 1.05 4.25
N ASN A 374 -8.40 0.55 5.45
CA ASN A 374 -8.51 1.36 6.66
C ASN A 374 -7.26 1.20 7.55
N VAL A 375 -6.75 2.29 8.11
CA VAL A 375 -5.55 2.29 8.98
C VAL A 375 -5.70 1.34 10.18
N LEU A 376 -6.91 1.22 10.73
CA LEU A 376 -7.19 0.39 11.89
C LEU A 376 -6.92 -1.08 11.59
N THR A 377 -7.46 -1.59 10.48
CA THR A 377 -7.24 -2.96 10.01
C THR A 377 -5.85 -3.18 9.38
N ARG A 378 -5.22 -2.11 8.89
CA ARG A 378 -3.91 -2.18 8.22
C ARG A 378 -2.76 -2.21 9.22
N LEU A 379 -2.74 -1.25 10.15
CA LEU A 379 -1.62 -1.00 11.06
C LEU A 379 -2.04 -0.99 12.53
N GLY A 380 -3.21 -0.45 12.88
CA GLY A 380 -3.60 -0.26 14.29
C GLY A 380 -3.72 -1.58 15.05
N LEU A 381 -4.65 -2.44 14.60
CA LEU A 381 -4.93 -3.72 15.24
C LEU A 381 -3.81 -4.74 15.03
N THR A 382 -3.17 -4.76 13.87
CA THR A 382 -2.03 -5.65 13.60
C THR A 382 -0.84 -5.31 14.51
N THR A 383 -0.57 -4.02 14.74
CA THR A 383 0.45 -3.58 15.72
C THR A 383 0.04 -3.97 17.13
N ALA A 384 -1.20 -3.71 17.54
CA ALA A 384 -1.67 -4.07 18.88
C ALA A 384 -1.51 -5.57 19.15
N SER A 385 -1.90 -6.40 18.18
CA SER A 385 -1.82 -7.86 18.26
C SER A 385 -0.38 -8.38 18.29
N ALA A 386 0.59 -7.61 17.78
CA ALA A 386 2.01 -7.94 17.86
C ALA A 386 2.64 -7.60 19.21
N LEU A 387 1.97 -6.77 20.02
CA LEU A 387 2.50 -6.23 21.27
C LEU A 387 1.80 -6.77 22.51
N ALA A 388 0.54 -7.17 22.40
CA ALA A 388 -0.28 -7.58 23.55
C ALA A 388 -1.26 -8.71 23.19
N PRO A 389 -1.46 -9.70 24.08
CA PRO A 389 -2.48 -10.72 23.93
C PRO A 389 -3.91 -10.21 24.15
N LEU A 390 -4.10 -9.07 24.81
CA LEU A 390 -5.41 -8.44 25.02
C LEU A 390 -5.46 -7.06 24.35
N VAL A 391 -6.47 -6.83 23.51
CA VAL A 391 -6.64 -5.60 22.74
C VAL A 391 -8.02 -4.99 22.97
N TYR A 392 -8.05 -3.80 23.54
CA TYR A 392 -9.25 -2.99 23.72
C TYR A 392 -9.37 -1.93 22.63
N ILE A 393 -10.58 -1.75 22.11
CA ILE A 393 -10.86 -0.90 20.94
C ILE A 393 -11.89 0.16 21.33
N LEU A 394 -11.60 1.43 21.03
CA LEU A 394 -12.49 2.57 21.29
C LEU A 394 -12.47 3.56 20.11
N GLY A 395 -13.56 4.31 19.89
CA GLY A 395 -13.65 5.28 18.79
C GLY A 395 -13.72 4.61 17.41
N CYS A 396 -14.23 3.39 17.34
CA CYS A 396 -14.33 2.59 16.10
C CYS A 396 -15.80 2.24 15.82
N ASP A 397 -16.61 3.28 15.67
CA ASP A 397 -18.08 3.17 15.71
C ASP A 397 -18.68 2.60 14.41
N GLY A 398 -18.01 2.76 13.27
CA GLY A 398 -18.60 2.45 11.97
C GLY A 398 -19.82 3.33 11.67
N ILE A 399 -20.65 2.87 10.74
CA ILE A 399 -21.90 3.54 10.36
C ILE A 399 -23.02 2.50 10.19
N PRO A 400 -24.28 2.88 10.44
CA PRO A 400 -25.41 2.07 9.97
C PRO A 400 -25.38 1.99 8.44
N LEU A 401 -25.57 0.80 7.86
CA LEU A 401 -25.71 0.61 6.40
C LEU A 401 -27.11 1.00 5.87
N THR A 402 -27.94 1.63 6.70
CA THR A 402 -29.25 2.17 6.33
C THR A 402 -29.10 3.57 5.72
N GLU A 403 -29.99 3.94 4.80
CA GLU A 403 -29.85 5.15 3.96
C GLU A 403 -29.61 6.45 4.76
N GLY A 404 -28.62 7.24 4.31
CA GLY A 404 -28.52 8.68 4.62
C GLY A 404 -27.49 9.11 5.66
N ARG A 405 -26.74 8.21 6.33
CA ARG A 405 -25.70 8.61 7.29
C ARG A 405 -24.29 8.62 6.69
N GLN A 406 -23.51 9.62 7.10
CA GLN A 406 -22.09 9.75 6.77
C GLN A 406 -21.22 9.26 7.93
N TRP A 407 -19.94 9.00 7.65
CA TRP A 407 -18.95 8.66 8.68
C TRP A 407 -18.75 9.88 9.59
N GLU A 408 -18.97 9.69 10.88
CA GLU A 408 -18.84 10.75 11.87
C GLU A 408 -17.49 10.64 12.59
N HIS A 409 -16.91 11.80 12.91
CA HIS A 409 -15.72 11.91 13.72
C HIS A 409 -16.09 12.49 15.09
N SER A 410 -15.35 12.09 16.12
CA SER A 410 -15.45 12.65 17.47
C SER A 410 -15.14 14.16 17.46
N GLN A 411 -15.79 14.92 18.33
CA GLN A 411 -15.51 16.35 18.52
C GLN A 411 -14.10 16.58 19.05
N SER A 412 -13.56 15.61 19.79
CA SER A 412 -12.16 15.56 20.21
C SER A 412 -11.19 15.27 19.06
N THR A 413 -11.65 14.89 17.88
CA THR A 413 -10.83 14.81 16.67
C THR A 413 -11.50 15.54 15.53
N PRO A 414 -11.56 16.89 15.56
CA PRO A 414 -12.20 17.62 14.49
C PRO A 414 -11.52 17.29 13.17
N ASP A 415 -12.26 16.59 12.31
CA ASP A 415 -11.98 16.47 10.88
C ASP A 415 -12.51 17.70 10.12
N ASN A 416 -12.99 18.71 10.85
CA ASN A 416 -13.70 19.90 10.39
C ASN A 416 -12.95 20.75 9.35
N ASP A 417 -11.70 20.43 9.04
CA ASP A 417 -10.93 21.09 7.99
C ASP A 417 -10.08 20.06 7.24
N VAL A 418 -10.70 19.07 6.59
CA VAL A 418 -10.19 18.71 5.26
C VAL A 418 -10.37 19.98 4.44
N LYS A 419 -9.37 20.87 4.53
CA LYS A 419 -9.42 22.23 3.97
C LYS A 419 -9.85 22.13 2.52
N ASP A 420 -10.65 23.07 2.02
CA ASP A 420 -11.00 23.14 0.59
C ASP A 420 -9.77 22.95 -0.30
N GLU A 421 -8.61 23.45 0.16
CA GLU A 421 -7.30 23.23 -0.45
C GLU A 421 -6.95 21.75 -0.72
N VAL A 422 -7.13 20.83 0.23
CA VAL A 422 -6.76 19.42 0.05
C VAL A 422 -7.80 18.66 -0.80
N TYR A 423 -9.08 19.04 -0.70
CA TYR A 423 -10.13 18.55 -1.61
C TYR A 423 -9.85 18.95 -3.06
N LEU A 424 -9.47 20.22 -3.28
CA LEU A 424 -9.12 20.72 -4.60
C LEU A 424 -7.83 20.09 -5.11
N ALA A 425 -6.82 19.91 -4.26
CA ALA A 425 -5.53 19.35 -4.66
C ALA A 425 -5.58 17.84 -4.94
N HIS A 426 -6.48 17.09 -4.28
CA HIS A 426 -6.56 15.62 -4.39
C HIS A 426 -7.99 15.13 -4.63
N ALA A 427 -8.72 15.79 -5.53
CA ALA A 427 -10.12 15.49 -5.78
C ALA A 427 -10.38 14.02 -6.16
N SER A 428 -9.42 13.33 -6.78
CA SER A 428 -9.61 11.95 -7.22
C SER A 428 -9.64 10.99 -6.04
N TYR A 429 -8.97 11.34 -4.94
CA TYR A 429 -9.00 10.58 -3.68
C TYR A 429 -10.39 10.54 -3.05
N PHE A 430 -11.13 11.65 -3.11
CA PHE A 430 -12.47 11.76 -2.53
C PHE A 430 -13.58 11.28 -3.45
N ARG A 431 -13.35 11.28 -4.77
CA ARG A 431 -14.24 10.67 -5.76
C ARG A 431 -14.12 9.14 -5.79
N TYR A 432 -13.10 8.59 -5.14
CA TYR A 432 -12.81 7.17 -5.11
C TYR A 432 -13.72 6.45 -4.10
N ASN A 433 -14.50 5.51 -4.63
CA ASN A 433 -15.36 4.53 -3.96
C ASN A 433 -16.84 4.88 -3.85
N ASP A 434 -17.66 3.89 -4.18
CA ASP A 434 -18.98 3.73 -3.59
C ASP A 434 -18.81 3.58 -2.06
N PRO A 435 -19.26 4.56 -1.26
CA PRO A 435 -19.08 4.55 0.19
C PRO A 435 -19.62 3.26 0.82
N ARG A 436 -20.76 2.75 0.34
CA ARG A 436 -21.36 1.53 0.85
C ARG A 436 -20.46 0.33 0.63
N ALA A 437 -19.97 0.15 -0.59
CA ALA A 437 -19.05 -0.93 -0.93
C ALA A 437 -17.74 -0.87 -0.12
N TYR A 438 -17.26 0.34 0.19
CA TYR A 438 -16.12 0.55 1.07
C TYR A 438 -16.42 0.05 2.51
N TYR A 439 -17.55 0.46 3.10
CA TYR A 439 -17.92 0.05 4.45
C TYR A 439 -18.16 -1.46 4.56
N GLU A 440 -18.90 -2.05 3.63
CA GLU A 440 -19.14 -3.50 3.60
C GLU A 440 -17.83 -4.29 3.51
N ARG A 441 -16.88 -3.82 2.69
CA ARG A 441 -15.54 -4.43 2.60
C ARG A 441 -14.76 -4.25 3.89
N HIS A 442 -14.81 -3.07 4.50
CA HIS A 442 -14.13 -2.81 5.77
C HIS A 442 -14.65 -3.70 6.90
N TYR A 443 -15.97 -3.90 7.00
CA TYR A 443 -16.57 -4.71 8.06
C TYR A 443 -16.22 -6.19 7.92
N ARG A 444 -16.19 -6.69 6.69
CA ARG A 444 -15.72 -8.05 6.40
C ARG A 444 -14.25 -8.24 6.76
N LEU A 445 -13.39 -7.30 6.33
CA LEU A 445 -11.96 -7.34 6.64
C LEU A 445 -11.69 -7.19 8.15
N MET A 446 -12.55 -6.48 8.88
CA MET A 446 -12.48 -6.43 10.33
C MET A 446 -12.74 -7.81 10.94
N GLU A 447 -13.83 -8.49 10.57
CA GLU A 447 -14.12 -9.84 11.08
C GLU A 447 -12.98 -10.81 10.76
N GLU A 448 -12.53 -10.85 9.51
CA GLU A 448 -11.43 -11.72 9.07
C GLU A 448 -10.13 -11.49 9.88
N LEU A 449 -9.82 -10.22 10.20
CA LEU A 449 -8.66 -9.86 11.01
C LEU A 449 -8.80 -10.30 12.47
N LEU A 450 -9.95 -10.03 13.09
CA LEU A 450 -10.17 -10.36 14.50
C LEU A 450 -10.20 -11.87 14.70
N GLU A 451 -10.91 -12.62 13.84
CA GLU A 451 -10.89 -14.08 13.86
C GLU A 451 -9.49 -14.65 13.63
N PHE A 452 -8.71 -14.04 12.74
CA PHE A 452 -7.32 -14.43 12.53
C PHE A 452 -6.49 -14.25 13.80
N GLY A 453 -6.57 -13.10 14.45
CA GLY A 453 -5.87 -12.85 15.71
C GLY A 453 -6.33 -13.76 16.85
N GLU A 454 -7.63 -14.06 16.95
CA GLU A 454 -8.19 -14.98 17.94
C GLU A 454 -7.64 -16.41 17.78
N ARG A 455 -7.48 -16.87 16.54
CA ARG A 455 -6.79 -18.14 16.25
C ARG A 455 -5.30 -18.13 16.65
N GLN A 456 -4.69 -16.95 16.78
CA GLN A 456 -3.33 -16.76 17.29
C GLN A 456 -3.28 -16.51 18.82
N GLY A 457 -4.42 -16.62 19.52
CA GLY A 457 -4.49 -16.43 20.97
C GLY A 457 -4.70 -14.97 21.41
N ILE A 458 -5.01 -14.05 20.49
CA ILE A 458 -5.31 -12.65 20.83
C ILE A 458 -6.79 -12.52 21.21
N THR A 459 -7.07 -11.77 22.27
CA THR A 459 -8.43 -11.43 22.68
C THR A 459 -8.73 -9.99 22.33
N TYR A 460 -9.83 -9.76 21.59
CA TYR A 460 -10.30 -8.42 21.28
C TYR A 460 -11.56 -8.07 22.07
N ARG A 461 -11.66 -6.81 22.50
CA ARG A 461 -12.86 -6.25 23.15
C ARG A 461 -13.16 -4.84 22.64
N SER A 462 -14.43 -4.55 22.39
CA SER A 462 -14.89 -3.19 22.13
C SER A 462 -15.36 -2.53 23.42
N LEU A 463 -14.87 -1.31 23.68
CA LEU A 463 -15.24 -0.50 24.85
C LEU A 463 -16.49 0.37 24.61
N ALA A 464 -17.01 0.36 23.40
CA ALA A 464 -18.23 1.07 23.04
C ALA A 464 -19.08 0.27 22.06
N PRO A 465 -20.40 0.56 21.99
CA PRO A 465 -21.23 0.10 20.89
C PRO A 465 -20.63 0.49 19.54
N SER A 466 -20.76 -0.39 18.55
CA SER A 466 -20.27 -0.16 17.20
C SER A 466 -21.27 -0.72 16.20
N TYR A 467 -21.42 -0.07 15.06
CA TYR A 467 -22.14 -0.59 13.90
C TYR A 467 -21.30 -1.59 13.09
N ILE A 468 -20.00 -1.71 13.40
CA ILE A 468 -19.15 -2.75 12.84
C ILE A 468 -19.50 -4.08 13.53
N PRO A 469 -20.10 -5.06 12.82
CA PRO A 469 -20.63 -6.27 13.46
C PRO A 469 -19.58 -7.03 14.28
N ALA A 470 -18.35 -7.09 13.78
CA ALA A 470 -17.22 -7.74 14.44
C ALA A 470 -16.84 -7.12 15.80
N LEU A 471 -17.04 -5.81 15.96
CA LEU A 471 -16.79 -5.11 17.23
C LEU A 471 -18.00 -5.19 18.15
N ALA A 472 -19.21 -5.13 17.60
CA ALA A 472 -20.45 -5.28 18.35
C ALA A 472 -20.54 -6.64 19.06
N SER A 473 -20.16 -7.72 18.37
CA SER A 473 -20.14 -9.08 18.94
C SER A 473 -19.09 -9.26 20.04
N ARG A 474 -18.12 -8.35 20.13
CA ARG A 474 -17.01 -8.36 21.09
C ARG A 474 -17.11 -7.20 22.10
N GLN A 475 -18.28 -6.57 22.21
CA GLN A 475 -18.49 -5.48 23.15
C GLN A 475 -18.42 -6.00 24.60
N MET A 476 -17.73 -5.26 25.47
CA MET A 476 -17.76 -5.55 26.89
C MET A 476 -19.15 -5.26 27.46
N SER A 477 -19.71 -6.23 28.19
CA SER A 477 -20.89 -6.02 29.02
C SER A 477 -20.59 -4.90 30.02
N SER A 478 -21.47 -3.90 30.05
CA SER A 478 -21.39 -2.73 30.94
C SER A 478 -21.42 -3.10 32.41
#